data_AF-A0A101H5F7-F1
#
_entry.id   AF-A0A101H5F7-F1
#
_cell.length_a   1.000
_cell.length_b   1.000
_cell.length_c   1.000
_cell.angle_alpha   90.00
_cell.angle_beta   90.00
_cell.angle_gamma   90.00
#
_symmetry.space_group_name_H-M   'P 1'
#
loop_
_entity.id
_entity.type
_entity.pdbx_description
1 polymer ?
#
loop_
_entity_poly.entity_id
_entity_poly.type
_entity_poly.pdbx_seq_one_letter_code
_entity_poly.pdbx_strand_id
1 'polypeptide(L)' 'MQCTCPGAANLRSPTLELRTCPQCGDEIEIFSDEMKAACERCGFVIYNDIISCVRWCRYAKECVGEDMYRKITGKEEE' A
#
# COMPACT_ATOMS: atom_id res chain seq x y z
N MET A 1 8.73 14.14 -30.15
CA MET A 1 9.87 13.83 -29.25
C MET A 1 9.39 14.01 -27.82
N GLN A 2 8.93 12.94 -27.17
CA GLN A 2 8.63 12.98 -25.74
C GLN A 2 9.84 12.37 -25.03
N CYS A 3 10.69 13.22 -24.45
CA CYS A 3 11.86 12.83 -23.67
C CYS A 3 11.43 12.33 -22.27
N THR A 4 10.48 11.40 -22.22
CA THR A 4 9.99 10.83 -20.98
C THR A 4 10.58 9.44 -20.83
N CYS A 5 11.43 9.28 -19.82
CA CYS A 5 11.86 7.95 -19.40
C CYS A 5 10.63 7.20 -18.87
N PRO A 6 10.24 6.06 -19.46
CA PRO A 6 9.06 5.32 -19.01
C PRO A 6 9.17 4.91 -17.53
N GLY A 7 10.39 4.67 -17.02
CA GLY A 7 10.63 4.38 -15.61
C GLY A 7 10.38 5.55 -14.65
N ALA A 8 10.32 6.80 -15.15
CA ALA A 8 10.04 7.98 -14.32
C ALA A 8 8.55 8.35 -14.27
N ALA A 9 7.66 7.55 -14.86
CA ALA A 9 6.23 7.84 -14.91
C ALA A 9 5.62 7.95 -13.51
N ASN A 10 5.85 6.96 -12.64
CA ASN A 10 5.34 6.94 -11.26
C ASN A 10 5.97 8.03 -10.37
N LEU A 11 7.21 8.45 -10.65
CA LEU A 11 7.87 9.53 -9.92
C LEU A 11 7.34 10.92 -10.32
N ARG A 12 6.91 11.09 -11.58
CA ARG A 12 6.37 12.37 -12.08
C ARG A 12 4.87 12.52 -11.83
N SER A 13 4.15 11.40 -11.75
CA SER A 13 2.70 11.38 -11.61
C SER A 13 2.31 10.25 -10.66
N PRO A 14 2.61 10.41 -9.35
CA PRO A 14 2.22 9.43 -8.36
C PRO A 14 0.69 9.37 -8.26
N THR A 15 0.16 8.16 -8.22
CA THR A 15 -1.26 7.92 -7.94
C THR A 15 -1.50 7.98 -6.44
N LEU A 16 -2.56 8.69 -6.04
CA LEU A 16 -3.03 8.74 -4.66
C LEU A 16 -3.97 7.56 -4.42
N GLU A 17 -3.68 6.77 -3.39
CA GLU A 17 -4.51 5.66 -2.93
C GLU A 17 -5.02 5.95 -1.52
N LEU A 18 -6.32 5.76 -1.31
CA LEU A 18 -6.94 5.88 0.01
C LEU A 18 -6.99 4.50 0.68
N ARG A 19 -6.49 4.42 1.91
CA ARG A 19 -6.46 3.20 2.73
C ARG A 19 -7.08 3.45 4.09
N THR A 20 -7.88 2.50 4.57
CA THR A 20 -8.49 2.62 5.90
C THR A 20 -7.52 2.18 6.99
N CYS A 21 -7.38 2.99 8.05
CA CYS A 21 -6.55 2.67 9.19
C CYS A 21 -7.14 1.50 9.98
N PRO A 22 -6.37 0.41 10.20
CA PRO A 22 -6.86 -0.73 10.99
C PRO A 22 -6.97 -0.42 12.50
N GLN A 23 -6.37 0.66 12.98
CA GLN A 23 -6.37 1.01 14.41
C GLN A 23 -7.53 1.94 14.81
N CYS A 24 -7.85 2.94 13.97
CA CYS A 24 -8.86 3.96 14.29
C CYS A 24 -9.96 4.11 13.24
N GLY A 25 -9.88 3.39 12.11
CA GLY A 25 -10.86 3.44 11.02
C GLY A 25 -10.80 4.68 10.14
N ASP A 26 -9.81 5.55 10.35
CA ASP A 26 -9.65 6.81 9.59
C ASP A 26 -9.07 6.55 8.19
N GLU A 27 -9.30 7.46 7.24
CA GLU A 27 -8.77 7.35 5.88
C GLU A 27 -7.34 7.90 5.82
N ILE A 28 -6.42 7.11 5.28
CA ILE A 28 -5.02 7.45 5.12
C ILE A 28 -4.74 7.56 3.64
N GLU A 29 -4.23 8.72 3.24
CA GLU A 29 -3.74 8.99 1.90
C GLU A 29 -2.31 8.45 1.80
N ILE A 30 -2.08 7.57 0.82
CA ILE A 30 -0.73 7.07 0.50
C ILE A 30 -0.49 7.22 -1.00
N PHE A 31 0.63 7.82 -1.37
CA PHE A 31 1.02 7.91 -2.77
C PHE A 31 1.78 6.65 -3.20
N SER A 32 1.66 6.25 -4.47
CA SER A 32 2.36 5.06 -4.99
C SER A 32 3.90 5.19 -5.01
N ASP A 33 4.44 6.40 -4.85
CA ASP A 33 5.87 6.68 -4.65
C ASP A 33 6.30 6.56 -3.17
N GLU A 34 5.36 6.74 -2.23
CA GLU A 34 5.68 6.70 -0.82
C GLU A 34 5.86 5.27 -0.33
N MET A 35 6.90 5.04 0.49
CA MET A 35 7.13 3.75 1.12
C MET A 35 6.23 3.53 2.35
N LYS A 36 5.77 4.61 2.98
CA LYS A 36 4.95 4.58 4.21
C LYS A 36 4.16 5.87 4.36
N ALA A 37 3.00 5.77 4.99
CA ALA A 37 2.15 6.90 5.39
C ALA A 37 1.75 6.75 6.85
N ALA A 38 1.64 7.86 7.57
CA ALA A 38 1.19 7.88 8.96
C ALA A 38 -0.28 8.29 9.01
N CYS A 39 -1.04 7.68 9.91
CA CYS A 39 -2.39 8.12 10.20
C CYS A 39 -2.36 9.44 10.97
N GLU A 40 -2.99 10.48 10.42
CA GLU A 40 -3.12 11.80 11.06
C GLU A 40 -3.86 11.74 12.41
N ARG A 41 -4.78 10.77 12.57
CA ARG A 41 -5.61 10.66 13.77
C ARG A 41 -4.96 9.92 14.92
N CYS A 42 -4.25 8.82 14.65
CA CYS A 42 -3.72 7.93 15.68
C CYS A 42 -2.20 7.73 15.65
N GLY A 43 -1.52 8.25 14.63
CA GLY A 43 -0.07 8.09 14.44
C GLY A 43 0.37 6.70 13.98
N PHE A 44 -0.55 5.79 13.68
CA PHE A 44 -0.20 4.46 13.17
C PHE A 44 0.42 4.55 11.77
N VAL A 45 1.58 3.94 11.58
CA VAL A 45 2.31 3.96 10.30
C VAL A 45 1.95 2.74 9.48
N ILE A 46 1.38 2.98 8.30
CA ILE A 46 1.12 1.98 7.27
C ILE A 46 2.25 2.05 6.25
N TYR A 47 2.61 0.90 5.71
CA TYR A 47 3.67 0.76 4.72
C TYR A 47 3.06 0.36 3.38
N ASN A 48 3.57 0.97 2.31
CA ASN A 48 3.17 0.70 0.93
C ASN A 48 3.90 -0.51 0.33
N ASP A 49 4.89 -1.07 1.03
CA ASP A 49 5.54 -2.31 0.61
C ASP A 49 4.62 -3.50 0.91
N ILE A 50 3.62 -3.68 0.06
CA ILE A 50 2.53 -4.65 0.23
C ILE A 50 3.09 -6.07 0.39
N ILE A 51 4.16 -6.43 -0.34
CA ILE A 51 4.75 -7.78 -0.30
C ILE A 51 5.42 -8.06 1.05
N SER A 52 6.24 -7.15 1.56
CA SER A 52 6.93 -7.36 2.83
C SER A 52 5.93 -7.27 3.99
N CYS A 53 5.04 -6.28 3.96
CA CYS A 53 4.11 -6.04 5.06
C CYS A 53 3.09 -7.16 5.25
N VAL A 54 2.61 -7.77 4.17
CA VAL A 54 1.68 -8.90 4.25
C VAL A 54 2.27 -10.11 4.98
N ARG A 55 3.60 -10.27 4.98
CA ARG A 55 4.28 -11.42 5.61
C ARG A 55 4.37 -11.34 7.14
N TRP A 56 4.40 -10.15 7.72
CA TRP A 56 4.65 -9.96 9.16
C TRP A 56 3.65 -9.03 9.87
N CYS A 57 2.89 -8.23 9.13
CA CYS A 57 1.93 -7.31 9.73
C CYS A 57 0.62 -8.04 10.07
N ARG A 58 0.26 -8.03 11.36
CA ARG A 58 -0.99 -8.59 11.87
C ARG A 58 -2.26 -7.98 11.25
N TYR A 59 -2.18 -6.74 10.78
CA TYR A 59 -3.30 -5.99 10.21
C TYR A 59 -3.29 -5.99 8.67
N ALA A 60 -2.37 -6.74 8.04
CA ALA A 60 -2.22 -6.71 6.59
C ALA A 60 -3.50 -7.11 5.86
N LYS A 61 -4.20 -8.15 6.33
CA LYS A 61 -5.45 -8.64 5.71
C LYS A 61 -6.53 -7.55 5.64
N GLU A 62 -6.67 -6.75 6.70
CA GLU A 62 -7.63 -5.65 6.78
C GLU A 62 -7.19 -4.44 5.94
N CYS A 63 -5.88 -4.20 5.84
CA CYS A 63 -5.31 -3.06 5.11
C CYS A 63 -5.28 -3.25 3.57
N VAL A 64 -4.95 -4.45 3.09
CA VAL A 64 -4.87 -4.75 1.64
C VAL A 64 -6.13 -5.41 1.09
N GLY A 65 -7.00 -5.93 1.96
CA GLY A 65 -8.19 -6.69 1.59
C GLY A 65 -7.90 -8.17 1.33
N GLU A 66 -8.94 -9.00 1.43
CA GLU A 66 -8.82 -10.46 1.36
C GLU A 66 -8.28 -10.96 0.03
N ASP A 67 -8.73 -10.37 -1.08
CA ASP A 67 -8.30 -10.73 -2.43
C ASP A 67 -6.80 -10.49 -2.65
N MET A 68 -6.31 -9.31 -2.26
CA MET A 68 -4.90 -8.94 -2.41
C MET A 68 -4.03 -9.77 -1.47
N TYR A 69 -4.46 -9.95 -0.22
CA TYR A 69 -3.76 -10.79 0.76
C TYR A 69 -3.59 -12.22 0.24
N ARG A 70 -4.66 -12.81 -0.30
CA ARG A 70 -4.63 -14.17 -0.87
C ARG A 70 -3.68 -14.28 -2.06
N LYS A 71 -3.61 -13.28 -2.95
CA LYS A 71 -2.65 -13.28 -4.07
C LYS A 71 -1.19 -13.25 -3.63
N ILE A 72 -0.90 -12.70 -2.45
CA ILE A 72 0.47 -12.51 -1.95
C ILE A 72 0.90 -13.67 -1.03
N THR A 73 0.00 -14.18 -0.21
CA THR A 73 0.26 -15.32 0.70
C THR A 73 -0.08 -16.68 0.09
N GLY A 74 -0.91 -16.69 -0.95
CA GLY A 74 -1.38 -17.89 -1.63
C GLY A 74 -0.34 -18.39 -2.61
N LYS A 75 0.24 -19.54 -2.25
CA LYS A 75 0.82 -20.50 -3.18
C LYS A 75 -0.18 -20.80 -4.31
N GLU A 76 0.35 -21.06 -5.51
CA GLU A 76 -0.33 -21.92 -6.48
C GLU A 76 -0.80 -23.18 -5.73
N GLU A 77 -2.11 -23.35 -5.58
CA GLU A 77 -2.68 -24.68 -5.51
C GLU A 77 -3.12 -24.96 -6.95
N GLU A 78 -2.44 -25.95 -7.54
CA GLU A 78 -2.59 -26.55 -8.86
C GLU A 78 -4.04 -26.69 -9.35
#